data_AF-A0A2S8NWE4-F1
#
_entry.id   AF-A0A2S8NWE4-F1
#
_cell.length_a   1.000
_cell.length_b   1.000
_cell.length_c   1.000
_cell.angle_alpha   90.00
_cell.angle_beta   90.00
_cell.angle_gamma   90.00
#
_symmetry.space_group_name_H-M   'P 1'
#
loop_
_entity.id
_entity.type
_entity.pdbx_description
1 polymer ?
#
loop_
_entity_poly.entity_id
_entity_poly.type
_entity_poly.pdbx_seq_one_letter_code
_entity_poly.pdbx_strand_id
1 'polypeptide(L)'
;MKDTFKVGSTYDCVVNGQIWAFTVVEVDEENEGNLWITWSTDWSTGITGEEEDEECHSIDDLVKKVEDHKNNVAAGIIYPRGDSEEAQFNGLTELISKPRYYFGQMEVPRAFVLTDHFSPEGYRPDREYLEFVFDPESSLLRVSSPDPAADVPSWVIERFDVSGVTRVKPETRTEKVVYLLKISQVKSSI
;
A
#
# COMPACT_ATOMS: atom_id res chain seq x y z
N MET A 1 19.08 18.13 -20.38
CA MET A 1 18.02 17.25 -19.85
C MET A 1 18.66 16.34 -18.82
N LYS A 2 18.27 16.47 -17.55
CA LYS A 2 18.47 15.38 -16.58
C LYS A 2 17.44 14.32 -16.96
N ASP A 3 17.92 13.16 -17.41
CA ASP A 3 17.09 12.05 -17.90
C ASP A 3 16.30 11.39 -16.76
N THR A 4 15.32 12.09 -16.18
CA THR A 4 14.59 11.54 -15.03
C THR A 4 13.35 10.78 -15.44
N PHE A 5 12.58 11.30 -16.40
CA PHE A 5 11.36 10.67 -16.89
C PHE A 5 11.31 10.70 -18.42
N LYS A 6 10.79 9.63 -19.02
CA LYS A 6 10.73 9.46 -20.47
C LYS A 6 9.27 9.41 -20.93
N VAL A 7 8.92 10.23 -21.92
CA VAL A 7 7.61 10.22 -22.59
C VAL A 7 7.25 8.81 -23.05
N GLY A 8 5.99 8.41 -22.82
CA GLY A 8 5.45 7.09 -23.08
C GLY A 8 5.90 6.00 -22.10
N SER A 9 6.66 6.34 -21.06
CA SER A 9 7.06 5.40 -20.00
C SER A 9 6.17 5.56 -18.78
N THR A 10 5.94 4.44 -18.09
CA THR A 10 5.09 4.35 -16.90
C THR A 10 5.95 4.12 -15.65
N TYR A 11 5.58 4.78 -14.56
CA TYR A 11 6.29 4.74 -13.28
C TYR A 11 5.31 4.52 -12.14
N ASP A 12 5.67 3.64 -11.20
CA ASP A 12 4.90 3.43 -9.97
C ASP A 12 5.32 4.42 -8.88
N CYS A 13 4.34 4.93 -8.15
CA CYS A 13 4.54 5.75 -6.97
C CYS A 13 3.43 5.50 -5.92
N VAL A 14 3.57 6.12 -4.74
CA VAL A 14 2.54 6.05 -3.70
C VAL A 14 1.79 7.38 -3.62
N VAL A 15 0.46 7.32 -3.71
CA VAL A 15 -0.45 8.45 -3.52
C VAL A 15 -1.53 7.99 -2.55
N ASN A 16 -1.77 8.74 -1.47
CA ASN A 16 -2.83 8.44 -0.50
C ASN A 16 -2.76 7.01 0.09
N GLY A 17 -1.55 6.48 0.27
CA GLY A 17 -1.32 5.11 0.73
C GLY A 17 -1.69 4.01 -0.27
N GLN A 18 -1.81 4.35 -1.55
CA GLN A 18 -2.08 3.43 -2.65
C GLN A 18 -0.93 3.48 -3.66
N ILE A 19 -0.65 2.34 -4.29
CA ILE A 19 0.22 2.31 -5.45
C ILE A 19 -0.56 2.80 -6.65
N TRP A 20 -0.08 3.90 -7.24
CA TRP A 20 -0.54 4.46 -8.50
C TRP A 20 0.57 4.35 -9.53
N ALA A 21 0.20 4.17 -10.79
CA ALA A 21 1.07 4.30 -11.92
C ALA A 21 0.76 5.62 -12.63
N PHE A 22 1.79 6.34 -13.08
CA PHE A 22 1.61 7.45 -14.01
C PHE A 22 2.39 7.22 -15.29
N THR A 23 1.82 7.63 -16.42
CA THR A 23 2.46 7.61 -17.73
C THR A 23 2.75 9.03 -18.18
N VAL A 24 3.97 9.28 -18.64
CA VAL A 24 4.39 10.61 -19.12
C VAL A 24 3.87 10.83 -20.53
N VAL A 25 3.05 11.86 -20.73
CA VAL A 25 2.45 12.22 -22.02
C VAL A 25 3.34 13.21 -22.77
N GLU A 26 3.73 14.30 -22.11
CA GLU A 26 4.43 15.41 -22.73
C GLU A 26 5.34 16.14 -21.72
N VAL A 27 6.40 16.77 -22.23
CA VAL A 27 7.21 17.73 -21.48
C VAL A 27 6.69 19.13 -21.79
N ASP A 28 6.37 19.90 -20.75
CA ASP A 28 5.91 21.28 -20.93
C ASP A 28 7.03 22.15 -21.54
N GLU A 29 6.90 22.52 -22.81
CA GLU A 29 7.89 23.31 -23.54
C GLU A 29 7.99 24.76 -23.02
N GLU A 30 6.96 25.26 -22.35
CA GLU A 30 6.94 26.61 -21.75
C GLU A 30 7.51 26.60 -20.32
N ASN A 31 7.47 25.45 -19.63
CA ASN A 31 7.99 25.27 -18.29
C ASN A 31 8.70 23.91 -18.12
N GLU A 32 10.02 23.90 -18.39
CA GLU A 32 10.89 22.71 -18.31
C GLU A 32 10.90 21.99 -16.92
N GLY A 33 10.28 22.58 -15.88
CA GLY A 33 10.12 21.98 -14.56
C GLY A 33 8.89 21.08 -14.39
N ASN A 34 8.01 21.00 -15.39
CA ASN A 34 6.74 20.28 -15.32
C ASN A 34 6.59 19.20 -16.41
N LEU A 35 5.74 18.22 -16.14
CA LEU A 35 5.34 17.15 -17.07
C LEU A 35 3.83 17.00 -17.07
N TRP A 36 3.30 16.66 -18.24
CA TRP A 36 1.93 16.19 -18.38
C TRP A 36 1.91 14.66 -18.23
N ILE A 37 1.03 14.16 -17.36
CA ILE A 37 0.90 12.74 -17.05
C ILE A 37 -0.55 12.31 -17.04
N THR A 38 -0.77 11.00 -17.16
CA THR A 38 -2.05 10.34 -16.86
C THR A 38 -1.85 9.32 -15.76
N TRP A 39 -2.83 9.21 -14.86
CA TRP A 39 -2.83 8.26 -13.74
C TRP A 39 -3.52 6.95 -14.11
N SER A 40 -3.10 5.85 -13.48
CA SER A 40 -3.77 4.55 -13.56
C SER A 40 -3.49 3.73 -12.30
N THR A 41 -4.47 2.92 -11.89
CA THR A 41 -4.29 1.90 -10.85
C THR A 41 -3.99 0.50 -11.42
N ASP A 42 -4.15 0.27 -12.73
CA ASP A 42 -3.87 -1.02 -13.40
C ASP A 42 -2.70 -0.90 -14.39
N TRP A 43 -1.71 -1.80 -14.24
CA TRP A 43 -0.55 -1.90 -15.14
C TRP A 43 -0.74 -2.93 -16.25
N SER A 44 -1.69 -3.86 -16.11
CA SER A 44 -1.74 -5.12 -16.86
C SER A 44 -2.55 -5.06 -18.16
N THR A 45 -3.40 -4.06 -18.33
CA THR A 45 -4.32 -4.00 -19.46
C THR A 45 -3.92 -2.99 -20.51
N GLY A 46 -3.05 -2.02 -20.23
CA GLY A 46 -2.89 -0.85 -21.11
C GLY A 46 -4.22 -0.15 -21.41
N ILE A 47 -5.24 -0.44 -20.59
CA ILE A 47 -6.61 0.06 -20.65
C ILE A 47 -6.89 0.57 -19.25
N THR A 48 -6.78 1.86 -19.16
CA THR A 48 -7.24 2.72 -18.09
C THR A 48 -8.59 2.29 -17.52
N GLY A 49 -8.59 1.78 -16.30
CA GLY A 49 -9.72 2.00 -15.41
C GLY A 49 -9.70 3.49 -15.07
N GLU A 50 -10.62 4.24 -15.68
CA GLU A 50 -10.74 5.71 -15.67
C GLU A 50 -9.44 6.40 -16.14
N GLU A 51 -9.37 6.80 -17.43
CA GLU A 51 -8.39 7.82 -17.84
C GLU A 51 -8.72 9.07 -17.05
N GLU A 52 -8.03 9.30 -15.95
CA GLU A 52 -8.02 10.62 -15.34
C GLU A 52 -7.38 11.57 -16.36
N ASP A 53 -8.03 12.72 -16.54
CA ASP A 53 -7.62 13.78 -17.46
C ASP A 53 -6.11 14.04 -17.37
N GLU A 54 -5.48 14.46 -18.46
CA GLU A 54 -4.06 14.83 -18.43
C GLU A 54 -3.81 15.90 -17.36
N GLU A 55 -2.89 15.63 -16.44
CA GLU A 55 -2.55 16.53 -15.34
C GLU A 55 -1.11 17.04 -15.47
N CYS A 56 -0.91 18.33 -15.19
CA CYS A 56 0.41 18.95 -15.15
C CYS A 56 0.99 18.90 -13.74
N HIS A 57 2.12 18.22 -13.58
CA HIS A 57 2.81 18.03 -12.30
C HIS A 57 4.27 18.45 -12.38
N SER A 58 4.82 18.93 -11.26
CA SER A 58 6.25 19.25 -11.19
C SER A 58 7.09 17.98 -11.21
N ILE A 59 8.20 18.00 -11.96
CA ILE A 59 9.15 16.88 -12.04
C ILE A 59 9.67 16.51 -10.65
N ASP A 60 10.03 17.49 -9.82
CA ASP A 60 10.61 17.26 -8.50
C ASP A 60 9.65 16.50 -7.56
N ASP A 61 8.35 16.81 -7.61
CA ASP A 61 7.33 16.08 -6.84
C ASP A 61 7.20 14.63 -7.31
N LEU A 62 7.11 14.40 -8.62
CA LEU A 62 7.03 13.05 -9.19
C LEU A 62 8.26 12.21 -8.88
N VAL A 63 9.47 12.80 -8.95
CA VAL A 63 10.72 12.13 -8.56
C VAL A 63 10.65 11.67 -7.13
N LYS A 64 10.26 12.58 -6.23
CA LYS A 64 10.13 12.27 -4.81
C LYS A 64 9.16 11.13 -4.56
N LYS A 65 7.98 11.13 -5.19
CA LYS A 65 6.98 10.06 -5.05
C LYS A 65 7.49 8.70 -5.54
N VAL A 66 8.23 8.68 -6.66
CA VAL A 66 8.83 7.45 -7.21
C VAL A 66 9.96 6.94 -6.31
N GLU A 67 10.80 7.82 -5.78
CA GLU A 67 11.87 7.47 -4.85
C GLU A 67 11.30 6.94 -3.53
N ASP A 68 10.27 7.59 -2.98
CA ASP A 68 9.56 7.13 -1.78
C ASP A 68 8.98 5.73 -1.98
N HIS A 69 8.35 5.47 -3.14
CA HIS A 69 7.88 4.12 -3.47
C HIS A 69 9.02 3.09 -3.53
N LYS A 70 10.14 3.41 -4.20
CA LYS A 70 11.32 2.52 -4.24
C LYS A 70 11.87 2.23 -2.85
N ASN A 71 11.94 3.25 -1.99
CA ASN A 71 12.39 3.11 -0.62
C ASN A 71 11.45 2.22 0.21
N ASN A 72 10.13 2.40 0.04
CA ASN A 72 9.12 1.58 0.70
C ASN A 72 9.22 0.10 0.27
N VAL A 73 9.37 -0.16 -1.03
CA VAL A 73 9.58 -1.52 -1.56
C VAL A 73 10.87 -2.13 -1.00
N ALA A 74 11.97 -1.35 -0.96
CA ALA A 74 13.24 -1.80 -0.39
C ALA A 74 13.16 -2.08 1.11
N ALA A 75 12.29 -1.37 1.84
CA ALA A 75 12.00 -1.58 3.25
C ALA A 75 11.04 -2.76 3.51
N GLY A 76 10.49 -3.37 2.46
CA GLY A 76 9.52 -4.47 2.57
C GLY A 76 8.09 -4.02 2.86
N ILE A 77 7.76 -2.75 2.64
CA ILE A 77 6.41 -2.21 2.79
C ILE A 77 5.59 -2.52 1.54
N ILE A 78 4.34 -2.93 1.75
CA ILE A 78 3.35 -3.25 0.72
C ILE A 78 2.18 -2.30 0.91
N TYR A 79 1.85 -1.54 -0.13
CA TYR A 79 0.61 -0.77 -0.22
C TYR A 79 -0.37 -1.47 -1.18
N PRO A 80 -1.69 -1.30 -1.00
CA PRO A 80 -2.66 -1.77 -1.98
C PRO A 80 -2.47 -1.03 -3.31
N ARG A 81 -2.72 -1.71 -4.43
CA ARG A 81 -2.76 -1.09 -5.75
C ARG A 81 -4.22 -0.84 -6.14
N GLY A 82 -4.68 0.38 -5.91
CA GLY A 82 -6.09 0.77 -5.97
C GLY A 82 -6.76 0.86 -4.60
N ASP A 83 -7.98 1.41 -4.57
CA ASP A 83 -8.74 1.75 -3.36
C ASP A 83 -9.79 0.69 -2.95
N SER A 84 -10.11 -0.24 -3.85
CA SER A 84 -11.11 -1.28 -3.60
C SER A 84 -10.70 -2.28 -2.49
N GLU A 85 -11.70 -2.90 -1.85
CA GLU A 85 -11.46 -4.03 -0.93
C GLU A 85 -10.70 -5.18 -1.61
N GLU A 86 -10.90 -5.38 -2.92
CA GLU A 86 -10.19 -6.39 -3.69
C GLU A 86 -8.69 -6.06 -3.80
N ALA A 87 -8.34 -4.79 -4.03
CA ALA A 87 -6.95 -4.33 -4.02
C ALA A 87 -6.29 -4.54 -2.65
N GLN A 88 -7.01 -4.24 -1.57
CA GLN A 88 -6.53 -4.47 -0.20
C GLN A 88 -6.34 -5.96 0.09
N PHE A 89 -7.30 -6.80 -0.32
CA PHE A 89 -7.23 -8.25 -0.19
C PHE A 89 -6.04 -8.85 -0.95
N ASN A 90 -5.79 -8.38 -2.18
CA ASN A 90 -4.65 -8.82 -2.98
C ASN A 90 -3.31 -8.44 -2.34
N GLY A 91 -3.18 -7.21 -1.82
CA GLY A 91 -2.00 -6.77 -1.09
C GLY A 91 -1.72 -7.59 0.17
N LEU A 92 -2.75 -7.86 0.97
CA LEU A 92 -2.61 -8.72 2.16
C LEU A 92 -2.30 -10.18 1.80
N THR A 93 -2.85 -10.70 0.70
CA THR A 93 -2.53 -12.03 0.19
C THR A 93 -1.07 -12.11 -0.26
N GLU A 94 -0.54 -11.06 -0.89
CA GLU A 94 0.88 -10.96 -1.22
C GLU A 94 1.75 -11.07 0.05
N LEU A 95 1.42 -10.31 1.10
CA LEU A 95 2.12 -10.39 2.38
C LEU A 95 2.13 -11.82 2.93
N ILE A 96 0.98 -12.49 2.95
CA ILE A 96 0.88 -13.86 3.49
C ILE A 96 1.70 -14.85 2.65
N SER A 97 1.72 -14.68 1.32
CA SER A 97 2.48 -15.55 0.42
C SER A 97 4.00 -15.33 0.50
N LYS A 98 4.42 -14.09 0.78
CA LYS A 98 5.82 -13.66 0.86
C LYS A 98 6.00 -12.75 2.07
N PRO A 99 6.01 -13.30 3.29
CA PRO A 99 5.98 -12.50 4.52
C PRO A 99 7.32 -11.88 4.88
N ARG A 100 8.41 -12.29 4.22
CA ARG A 100 9.78 -11.87 4.54
C ARG A 100 10.53 -11.50 3.27
N TYR A 101 11.57 -10.69 3.43
CA TYR A 101 12.53 -10.33 2.38
C TYR A 101 13.96 -10.33 2.94
N TYR A 102 14.96 -10.26 2.06
CA TYR A 102 16.36 -10.22 2.48
C TYR A 102 16.92 -8.79 2.45
N PHE A 103 17.43 -8.34 3.59
CA PHE A 103 18.19 -7.11 3.73
C PHE A 103 19.57 -7.43 4.32
N GLY A 104 20.64 -7.19 3.56
CA GLY A 104 22.00 -7.40 4.06
C GLY A 104 22.27 -8.80 4.61
N GLN A 105 21.84 -9.85 3.89
CA GLN A 105 21.89 -11.27 4.31
C GLN A 105 21.01 -11.65 5.51
N MET A 106 20.25 -10.71 6.08
CA MET A 106 19.27 -10.99 7.12
C MET A 106 17.89 -11.15 6.50
N GLU A 107 17.13 -12.14 6.97
CA GLU A 107 15.71 -12.27 6.64
C GLU A 107 14.90 -11.35 7.59
N VAL A 108 14.11 -10.44 7.01
CA VAL A 108 13.37 -9.39 7.72
C VAL A 108 11.89 -9.49 7.35
N PRO A 109 10.94 -9.27 8.28
CA PRO A 109 9.52 -9.25 7.96
C PRO A 109 9.16 -8.11 7.00
N ARG A 110 8.21 -8.38 6.11
CA ARG A 110 7.48 -7.38 5.33
C ARG A 110 6.27 -6.89 6.11
N ALA A 111 5.74 -5.73 5.72
CA ALA A 111 4.51 -5.17 6.28
C ALA A 111 3.56 -4.74 5.17
N PHE A 112 2.28 -5.09 5.29
CA PHE A 112 1.22 -4.48 4.48
C PHE A 112 0.62 -3.31 5.26
N VAL A 113 0.45 -2.16 4.62
CA VAL A 113 0.05 -0.92 5.28
C VAL A 113 -1.19 -0.34 4.60
N LEU A 114 -2.20 -0.02 5.41
CA LEU A 114 -3.32 0.82 5.04
C LEU A 114 -3.13 2.18 5.73
N THR A 115 -3.25 3.25 4.97
CA THR A 115 -3.31 4.61 5.51
C THR A 115 -4.73 4.94 5.97
N ASP A 116 -4.86 6.06 6.66
CA ASP A 116 -6.11 6.68 7.12
C ASP A 116 -7.10 7.04 6.01
N HIS A 117 -6.65 7.10 4.75
CA HIS A 117 -7.52 7.13 3.58
C HIS A 117 -8.48 5.91 3.52
N PHE A 118 -8.09 4.80 4.13
CA PHE A 118 -8.92 3.60 4.26
C PHE A 118 -9.69 3.52 5.59
N SER A 119 -9.57 4.54 6.46
CA SER A 119 -10.34 4.57 7.70
C SER A 119 -11.83 4.79 7.41
N PRO A 120 -12.74 4.15 8.16
CA PRO A 120 -14.19 4.36 8.01
C PRO A 120 -14.63 5.82 8.20
N GLU A 121 -13.85 6.60 8.98
CA GLU A 121 -14.14 8.00 9.27
C GLU A 121 -13.51 8.99 8.27
N GLY A 122 -12.73 8.50 7.29
CA GLY A 122 -12.13 9.34 6.24
C GLY A 122 -11.10 10.34 6.76
N TYR A 123 -10.25 9.92 7.71
CA TYR A 123 -9.14 10.76 8.19
C TYR A 123 -8.20 11.13 7.03
N ARG A 124 -8.02 12.44 6.83
CA ARG A 124 -7.29 13.05 5.69
C ARG A 124 -5.76 13.26 5.82
N PRO A 125 -5.05 12.96 6.93
CA PRO A 125 -3.60 12.86 6.84
C PRO A 125 -3.18 11.73 5.87
N ASP A 126 -1.88 11.63 5.55
CA ASP A 126 -1.27 10.42 4.97
C ASP A 126 -0.57 9.65 6.10
N ARG A 127 -1.34 9.20 7.10
CA ARG A 127 -0.78 8.51 8.27
C ARG A 127 -1.08 7.03 8.18
N GLU A 128 -0.12 6.22 8.64
CA GLU A 128 -0.36 4.79 8.86
C GLU A 128 -1.57 4.61 9.76
N TYR A 129 -2.58 3.89 9.26
CA TYR A 129 -3.78 3.56 10.01
C TYR A 129 -3.74 2.11 10.47
N LEU A 130 -3.43 1.17 9.58
CA LEU A 130 -3.27 -0.25 9.93
C LEU A 130 -1.99 -0.79 9.33
N GLU A 131 -1.19 -1.46 10.16
CA GLU A 131 0.00 -2.21 9.77
C GLU A 131 -0.26 -3.70 10.00
N PHE A 132 -0.01 -4.51 8.99
CA PHE A 132 -0.20 -5.95 8.98
C PHE A 132 1.17 -6.63 8.83
N VAL A 133 1.49 -7.54 9.74
CA VAL A 133 2.71 -8.36 9.70
C VAL A 133 2.32 -9.81 9.92
N PHE A 134 2.74 -10.71 9.04
CA PHE A 134 2.42 -12.13 9.12
C PHE A 134 3.63 -12.96 9.57
N ASP A 135 3.44 -13.78 10.60
CA ASP A 135 4.40 -14.80 11.00
C ASP A 135 3.95 -16.18 10.49
N PRO A 136 4.65 -16.75 9.49
CA PRO A 136 4.27 -18.03 8.90
C PRO A 136 4.46 -19.22 9.86
N GLU A 137 5.37 -19.13 10.83
CA GLU A 137 5.67 -20.23 11.76
C GLU A 137 4.53 -20.44 12.76
N SER A 138 4.01 -19.33 13.29
CA SER A 138 2.87 -19.35 14.20
C SER A 138 1.52 -19.14 13.50
N SER A 139 1.50 -18.90 12.18
CA SER A 139 0.31 -18.52 11.39
C SER A 139 -0.46 -17.35 12.00
N LEU A 140 0.25 -16.40 12.60
CA LEU A 140 -0.33 -15.23 13.24
C LEU A 140 -0.19 -14.01 12.33
N LEU A 141 -1.32 -13.39 12.02
CA LEU A 141 -1.37 -12.05 11.46
C LEU A 141 -1.50 -11.05 12.61
N ARG A 142 -0.47 -10.24 12.79
CA ARG A 142 -0.47 -9.10 13.70
C ARG A 142 -0.97 -7.88 12.94
N VAL A 143 -2.04 -7.27 13.44
CA VAL A 143 -2.57 -6.00 12.94
C VAL A 143 -2.35 -4.95 14.01
N SER A 144 -1.72 -3.83 13.69
CA SER A 144 -1.46 -2.77 14.65
C SER A 144 -1.90 -1.40 14.12
N SER A 145 -2.40 -0.55 15.01
CA SER A 145 -2.84 0.80 14.65
C SER A 145 -2.43 1.82 15.71
N PRO A 146 -1.98 3.04 15.32
CA PRO A 146 -1.83 4.14 16.26
C PRO A 146 -3.18 4.71 16.74
N ASP A 147 -4.28 4.40 16.06
CA ASP A 147 -5.62 4.78 16.48
C ASP A 147 -6.18 3.73 17.46
N PRO A 148 -6.44 4.07 18.73
CA PRO A 148 -6.97 3.13 19.71
C PRO A 148 -8.41 2.68 19.40
N ALA A 149 -9.13 3.40 18.55
CA ALA A 149 -10.48 3.06 18.10
C ALA A 149 -10.50 2.20 16.83
N ALA A 150 -9.36 2.00 16.16
CA ALA A 150 -9.28 1.18 14.96
C ALA A 150 -9.65 -0.28 15.25
N ASP A 151 -10.43 -0.85 14.35
CA ASP A 151 -10.78 -2.26 14.33
C ASP A 151 -10.24 -2.93 13.08
N VAL A 152 -10.12 -4.25 13.13
CA VAL A 152 -9.71 -5.04 11.96
C VAL A 152 -10.83 -4.99 10.92
N PRO A 153 -10.56 -4.66 9.65
CA PRO A 153 -11.59 -4.64 8.61
C PRO A 153 -12.32 -5.98 8.51
N SER A 154 -13.65 -5.96 8.41
CA SER A 154 -14.47 -7.18 8.44
C SER A 154 -14.14 -8.15 7.31
N TRP A 155 -13.79 -7.61 6.13
CA TRP A 155 -13.38 -8.41 4.97
C TRP A 155 -12.18 -9.32 5.27
N VAL A 156 -11.30 -8.95 6.21
CA VAL A 156 -10.18 -9.81 6.64
C VAL A 156 -10.72 -11.07 7.32
N ILE A 157 -11.71 -10.93 8.19
CA ILE A 157 -12.32 -12.06 8.91
C ILE A 157 -13.21 -12.88 7.98
N GLU A 158 -13.87 -12.22 7.04
CA GLU A 158 -14.77 -12.84 6.08
C GLU A 158 -14.02 -13.67 5.05
N ARG A 159 -12.91 -13.15 4.49
CA ARG A 159 -12.16 -13.77 3.38
C ARG A 159 -11.03 -14.70 3.83
N PHE A 160 -10.48 -14.52 5.03
CA PHE A 160 -9.48 -15.44 5.58
C PHE A 160 -10.10 -16.41 6.58
N ASP A 161 -9.55 -17.62 6.68
CA ASP A 161 -9.95 -18.59 7.70
C ASP A 161 -9.33 -18.20 9.04
N VAL A 162 -10.04 -17.34 9.78
CA VAL A 162 -9.62 -16.81 11.08
C VAL A 162 -10.20 -17.67 12.19
N SER A 163 -9.37 -18.46 12.86
CA SER A 163 -9.80 -19.34 13.95
C SER A 163 -9.88 -18.66 15.32
N GLY A 164 -9.35 -17.43 15.43
CA GLY A 164 -9.38 -16.66 16.66
C GLY A 164 -8.82 -15.25 16.49
N VAL A 165 -9.38 -14.30 17.24
CA VAL A 165 -8.96 -12.90 17.28
C VAL A 165 -8.72 -12.51 18.73
N THR A 166 -7.53 -12.00 19.03
CA THR A 166 -7.22 -11.44 20.36
C THR A 166 -6.83 -9.98 20.21
N ARG A 167 -7.55 -9.09 20.90
CA ARG A 167 -7.18 -7.69 21.01
C ARG A 167 -6.28 -7.49 22.23
N VAL A 168 -5.06 -7.03 22.01
CA VAL A 168 -4.13 -6.60 23.04
C VAL A 168 -4.31 -5.10 23.22
N LYS A 169 -4.83 -4.71 24.41
CA LYS A 169 -4.99 -3.31 24.75
C LYS A 169 -3.60 -2.71 25.03
N PRO A 170 -3.33 -1.49 24.55
CA PRO A 170 -2.08 -0.82 24.86
C PRO A 170 -1.99 -0.54 26.37
N GLU A 171 -0.80 -0.69 26.95
CA GLU A 171 -0.56 -0.40 28.36
C GLU A 171 -0.51 1.12 28.60
N THR A 172 -0.08 1.87 27.58
CA THR A 172 0.02 3.33 27.60
C THR A 172 -0.73 3.98 26.43
N ARG A 173 -1.11 5.26 26.55
CA ARG A 173 -1.80 6.00 25.46
C ARG A 173 -0.96 6.23 24.20
N THR A 174 0.34 5.96 24.28
CA THR A 174 1.31 6.13 23.18
C THR A 174 1.57 4.84 22.41
N GLU A 175 1.07 3.70 22.91
CA GLU A 175 1.23 2.41 22.25
C GLU A 175 0.13 2.14 21.23
N LYS A 176 0.52 1.47 20.13
CA LYS A 176 -0.43 1.00 19.12
C LYS A 176 -1.39 -0.03 19.74
N VAL A 177 -2.68 0.02 19.37
CA VAL A 177 -3.58 -1.13 19.60
C VAL A 177 -3.11 -2.28 18.71
N VAL A 178 -3.15 -3.51 19.23
CA VAL A 178 -2.71 -4.69 18.47
C VAL A 178 -3.82 -5.74 18.47
N TYR A 179 -4.09 -6.31 17.30
CA TYR A 179 -4.92 -7.49 17.11
C TYR A 179 -4.02 -8.64 16.63
N LEU A 180 -4.21 -9.81 17.23
CA LEU A 180 -3.57 -11.05 16.81
C LEU A 180 -4.64 -11.97 16.23
N LEU A 181 -4.50 -12.29 14.94
CA LEU A 181 -5.41 -13.14 14.19
C LEU A 181 -4.71 -14.44 13.85
N LYS A 182 -5.27 -15.58 14.25
CA LYS A 182 -4.78 -16.89 13.84
C LYS A 182 -5.40 -17.23 12.48
N ILE A 183 -4.58 -17.22 11.44
CA ILE A 183 -5.01 -17.48 10.06
C ILE A 183 -4.53 -18.86 9.63
N SER A 184 -5.45 -19.73 9.24
CA SER A 184 -5.12 -21.07 8.74
C SER A 184 -4.73 -21.01 7.26
N GLN A 185 -5.60 -20.43 6.42
CA GLN A 185 -5.50 -20.33 4.96
C GLN A 185 -6.43 -19.22 4.43
N VAL A 186 -6.32 -18.87 3.13
CA VAL A 186 -7.38 -18.11 2.42
C VAL A 186 -8.62 -19.00 2.32
N LYS A 187 -9.82 -18.50 2.62
CA LYS A 187 -11.04 -19.30 2.43
C LYS A 187 -11.19 -19.59 0.94
N SER A 188 -11.23 -20.87 0.59
CA SER A 188 -11.62 -21.26 -0.77
C SER A 188 -13.09 -20.89 -0.95
N SER A 189 -13.38 -19.97 -1.87
CA SER A 189 -14.77 -19.68 -2.26
C SER A 189 -15.42 -20.98 -2.73
N ILE A 190 -16.52 -21.38 -2.08
CA ILE A 190 -17.41 -22.46 -2.53
C ILE A 190 -18.38 -21.88 -3.56
#